data_AF-A0A9D2QHX5-F1
#
_entry.id   AF-A0A9D2QHX5-F1
#
_cell.length_a   1.000
_cell.length_b   1.000
_cell.length_c   1.000
_cell.angle_alpha   90.00
_cell.angle_beta   90.00
_cell.angle_gamma   90.00
#
_symmetry.space_group_name_H-M   'P 1'
#
loop_
_entity.id
_entity.type
_entity.pdbx_description
1 polymer ?
#
loop_
_entity_poly.entity_id
_entity_poly.type
_entity_poly.pdbx_seq_one_letter_code
_entity_poly.pdbx_strand_id
1 'polypeptide(L)'
;MAKEYVFRVKPQGYRNNYRVIRIGGGRTLHDLHLAILDAYDFYADHLYMFSPDRKPYDRNGYYSPDDDGMNSADQAVLEKLDLKKGDRWLYLFDFGDEWKFDVTVKDIEEGRSNRKAQVLEGKG
;
A
#
# COMPACT_ATOMS: atom_id res chain seq x y z
N MET A 1 -9.47 3.96 19.70
CA MET A 1 -9.90 5.11 18.88
C MET A 1 -9.61 4.78 17.42
N ALA A 2 -10.41 5.28 16.50
CA ALA A 2 -10.25 4.97 15.08
C ALA A 2 -9.05 5.74 14.49
N LYS A 3 -8.25 5.07 13.67
CA LYS A 3 -7.03 5.61 13.07
C LYS A 3 -7.24 5.87 11.57
N GLU A 4 -6.56 6.87 11.05
CA GLU A 4 -6.31 7.07 9.62
C GLU A 4 -4.79 7.00 9.39
N TYR A 5 -4.39 6.37 8.29
CA TYR A 5 -3.00 6.22 7.88
C TYR A 5 -2.71 7.13 6.70
N VAL A 6 -1.58 7.82 6.75
CA VAL A 6 -1.07 8.62 5.64
C VAL A 6 0.17 7.92 5.09
N PHE A 7 0.06 7.39 3.89
CA PHE A 7 1.16 6.74 3.18
C PHE A 7 1.78 7.69 2.17
N ARG A 8 3.10 7.69 2.08
CA ARG A 8 3.83 8.24 0.94
C ARG A 8 4.28 7.07 0.07
N VAL A 9 3.77 7.01 -1.15
CA VAL A 9 4.04 5.95 -2.13
C VAL A 9 4.86 6.53 -3.26
N LYS A 10 6.00 5.89 -3.59
CA LYS A 10 6.94 6.37 -4.59
C LYS A 10 7.46 5.21 -5.44
N PRO A 11 7.36 5.25 -6.77
CA PRO A 11 8.00 4.25 -7.62
C PRO A 11 9.53 4.35 -7.49
N GLN A 12 10.18 3.18 -7.39
CA GLN A 12 11.63 3.09 -7.33
C GLN A 12 12.25 3.57 -8.65
N GLY A 13 13.43 4.17 -8.58
CA GLY A 13 14.11 4.76 -9.75
C GLY A 13 13.68 6.19 -10.11
N TYR A 14 12.52 6.67 -9.65
CA TYR A 14 12.04 8.02 -9.95
C TYR A 14 12.26 8.97 -8.77
N ARG A 15 13.02 10.06 -8.95
CA ARG A 15 13.35 10.96 -7.82
C ARG A 15 12.16 11.78 -7.33
N ASN A 16 11.39 12.36 -8.25
CA ASN A 16 10.36 13.37 -7.96
C ASN A 16 8.93 12.87 -8.17
N ASN A 17 8.74 11.58 -8.46
CA ASN A 17 7.41 11.00 -8.60
C ASN A 17 6.94 10.42 -7.25
N TYR A 18 5.83 10.89 -6.71
CA TYR A 18 5.17 10.28 -5.55
C TYR A 18 3.70 10.67 -5.43
N ARG A 19 2.99 9.91 -4.61
CA ARG A 19 1.63 10.20 -4.14
C ARG A 19 1.60 10.10 -2.61
N VAL A 20 0.91 11.03 -1.96
CA VAL A 20 0.57 10.94 -0.54
C VAL A 20 -0.89 10.57 -0.45
N ILE A 21 -1.18 9.41 0.12
CA ILE A 21 -2.51 8.81 0.15
C ILE A 21 -2.93 8.66 1.60
N ARG A 22 -4.12 9.15 1.93
CA ARG A 22 -4.74 8.92 3.24
C ARG A 22 -5.84 7.88 3.13
N ILE A 23 -5.90 6.96 4.08
CA ILE A 23 -6.87 5.87 4.12
C ILE A 23 -7.23 5.52 5.58
N GLY A 24 -8.45 5.06 5.82
CA GLY A 24 -8.89 4.64 7.16
C GLY A 24 -8.23 3.34 7.62
N GLY A 25 -7.93 3.22 8.92
CA GLY A 25 -7.26 2.05 9.51
C GLY A 25 -8.05 0.75 9.47
N GLY A 26 -9.37 0.81 9.35
CA GLY A 26 -10.25 -0.35 9.15
C GLY A 26 -10.29 -0.84 7.69
N ARG A 27 -9.58 -0.17 6.78
CA ARG A 27 -9.38 -0.62 5.39
C ARG A 27 -8.24 -1.62 5.28
N THR A 28 -8.12 -2.27 4.14
CA THR A 28 -7.15 -3.35 3.91
C THR A 28 -5.97 -2.88 3.07
N LEU A 29 -4.93 -3.71 2.98
CA LEU A 29 -3.86 -3.50 2.00
C LEU A 29 -4.37 -3.60 0.56
N HIS A 30 -5.43 -4.38 0.29
CA HIS A 30 -6.08 -4.38 -1.02
C HIS A 30 -6.74 -3.03 -1.35
N ASP A 31 -7.44 -2.41 -0.40
CA ASP A 31 -7.97 -1.04 -0.59
C ASP A 31 -6.83 -0.03 -0.89
N LEU A 32 -5.68 -0.19 -0.23
CA LEU A 32 -4.49 0.64 -0.51
C LEU A 32 -3.91 0.37 -1.90
N HIS A 33 -3.85 -0.89 -2.35
CA HIS A 33 -3.45 -1.27 -3.71
C HIS A 33 -4.31 -0.56 -4.76
N LEU A 34 -5.63 -0.64 -4.64
CA LEU A 34 -6.55 0.02 -5.57
C LEU A 34 -6.33 1.54 -5.61
N ALA A 35 -6.10 2.15 -4.45
CA ALA A 35 -5.80 3.57 -4.34
C ALA A 35 -4.46 3.96 -4.97
N ILE A 36 -3.45 3.08 -4.91
CA ILE A 36 -2.17 3.30 -5.57
C ILE A 36 -2.34 3.23 -7.09
N LEU A 37 -3.03 2.21 -7.61
CA LEU A 37 -3.25 2.09 -9.05
C LEU A 37 -4.01 3.29 -9.62
N ASP A 38 -5.10 3.69 -8.98
CA ASP A 38 -5.89 4.89 -9.34
C ASP A 38 -5.01 6.15 -9.33
N ALA A 39 -4.14 6.32 -8.32
CA ALA A 39 -3.29 7.52 -8.22
C ALA A 39 -2.15 7.58 -9.26
N TYR A 40 -1.83 6.46 -9.91
CA TYR A 40 -0.80 6.34 -10.93
C TYR A 40 -1.36 5.95 -12.31
N ASP A 41 -2.68 6.00 -12.50
CA ASP A 41 -3.38 5.68 -13.74
C ASP A 41 -3.09 4.26 -14.29
N PHE A 42 -2.90 3.28 -13.40
CA PHE A 42 -2.80 1.86 -13.76
C PHE A 42 -4.16 1.17 -13.74
N TYR A 43 -4.27 0.08 -14.51
CA TYR A 43 -5.40 -0.85 -14.41
C TYR A 43 -5.13 -1.93 -13.35
N ALA A 44 -6.20 -2.43 -12.72
CA ALA A 44 -6.13 -3.50 -11.72
C ALA A 44 -6.32 -4.88 -12.37
N ASP A 45 -5.41 -5.23 -13.28
CA ASP A 45 -5.47 -6.43 -14.12
C ASP A 45 -4.34 -7.43 -13.88
N HIS A 46 -3.42 -7.13 -12.95
CA HIS A 46 -2.28 -7.98 -12.60
C HIS A 46 -2.19 -8.24 -11.09
N LEU A 47 -1.49 -9.32 -10.73
CA LEU A 47 -1.18 -9.67 -9.35
C LEU A 47 -0.17 -8.69 -8.72
N TYR A 48 -0.17 -8.65 -7.38
CA TYR A 48 0.67 -7.75 -6.61
C TYR A 48 0.98 -8.32 -5.23
N MET A 49 1.92 -7.69 -4.53
CA MET A 49 2.14 -7.93 -3.11
C MET A 49 2.73 -6.72 -2.37
N PHE A 50 2.58 -6.74 -1.04
CA PHE A 50 3.24 -5.84 -0.10
C PHE A 50 4.21 -6.64 0.79
N SER A 51 5.45 -6.19 0.91
CA SER A 51 6.49 -6.83 1.73
C SER A 51 6.95 -5.93 2.89
N PRO A 52 6.77 -6.38 4.15
CA PRO A 52 7.35 -5.73 5.32
C PRO A 52 8.89 -5.77 5.33
N ASP A 53 9.49 -6.87 4.87
CA ASP A 53 10.96 -7.03 4.83
C ASP A 53 11.60 -6.32 3.64
N ARG A 54 10.79 -5.64 2.81
CA ARG A 54 11.19 -4.89 1.61
C ARG A 54 11.92 -5.75 0.59
N LYS A 55 11.49 -7.01 0.43
CA LYS A 55 12.03 -7.97 -0.53
C LYS A 55 10.96 -8.34 -1.56
N PRO A 56 11.29 -8.47 -2.85
CA PRO A 56 10.38 -9.10 -3.80
C PRO A 56 10.18 -10.58 -3.43
N TYR A 57 8.99 -11.11 -3.72
CA TYR A 57 8.54 -12.47 -3.37
C TYR A 57 8.79 -12.86 -1.90
N ASP A 58 8.49 -11.92 -0.99
CA ASP A 58 8.67 -12.09 0.44
C ASP A 58 7.72 -13.14 1.04
N ARG A 59 8.25 -14.09 1.80
CA ARG A 59 7.43 -15.10 2.50
C ARG A 59 6.59 -14.50 3.61
N ASN A 60 6.99 -13.36 4.15
CA ASN A 60 6.22 -12.57 5.13
C ASN A 60 5.32 -11.53 4.45
N GLY A 61 5.26 -11.52 3.12
CA GLY A 61 4.45 -10.57 2.35
C GLY A 61 2.96 -10.86 2.40
N TYR A 62 2.20 -9.87 1.92
CA TYR A 62 0.76 -9.92 1.72
C TYR A 62 0.47 -9.82 0.23
N TYR A 63 -0.18 -10.84 -0.33
CA TYR A 63 -0.33 -11.05 -1.77
C TYR A 63 -1.75 -10.73 -2.24
N SER A 64 -1.91 -10.61 -3.56
CA SER A 64 -3.22 -10.49 -4.21
C SER A 64 -4.19 -11.57 -3.70
N PRO A 65 -5.49 -11.27 -3.53
CA PRO A 65 -6.48 -12.29 -3.13
C PRO A 65 -6.59 -13.46 -4.12
N ASP A 66 -6.15 -13.28 -5.36
CA ASP A 66 -6.11 -14.32 -6.39
C ASP A 66 -4.83 -15.19 -6.34
N ASP A 67 -3.92 -14.95 -5.38
CA ASP A 67 -2.69 -15.72 -5.16
C ASP A 67 -2.88 -16.74 -4.02
N ASP A 68 -3.14 -17.99 -4.39
CA ASP A 68 -3.44 -19.08 -3.46
C ASP A 68 -2.26 -19.43 -2.53
N GLY A 69 -2.54 -19.53 -1.22
CA GLY A 69 -1.62 -20.11 -0.23
C GLY A 69 -0.69 -19.11 0.48
N MET A 70 -0.83 -17.81 0.22
CA MET A 70 -0.10 -16.74 0.91
C MET A 70 -1.02 -15.90 1.81
N ASN A 71 -0.44 -14.98 2.60
CA ASN A 71 -1.26 -14.04 3.38
C ASN A 71 -1.99 -13.10 2.42
N SER A 72 -3.32 -13.08 2.45
CA SER A 72 -4.08 -12.24 1.51
C SER A 72 -4.14 -10.77 1.93
N ALA A 73 -3.91 -9.86 0.98
CA ALA A 73 -3.94 -8.42 1.17
C ALA A 73 -5.36 -7.86 1.42
N ASP A 74 -6.41 -8.56 0.98
CA ASP A 74 -7.81 -8.19 1.24
C ASP A 74 -8.29 -8.54 2.66
N GLN A 75 -7.53 -9.38 3.38
CA GLN A 75 -7.76 -9.72 4.78
C GLN A 75 -6.86 -8.92 5.73
N ALA A 76 -5.80 -8.31 5.20
CA ALA A 76 -4.81 -7.53 5.94
C ALA A 76 -5.31 -6.12 6.26
N VAL A 77 -6.08 -5.99 7.35
CA VAL A 77 -6.60 -4.71 7.85
C VAL A 77 -5.47 -3.84 8.43
N LEU A 78 -5.33 -2.60 7.95
CA LEU A 78 -4.20 -1.70 8.27
C LEU A 78 -3.95 -1.51 9.77
N GLU A 79 -5.01 -1.30 10.56
CA GLU A 79 -4.88 -1.09 12.00
C GLU A 79 -4.47 -2.34 12.78
N LYS A 80 -4.52 -3.52 12.15
CA LYS A 80 -4.07 -4.80 12.74
C LYS A 80 -2.62 -5.16 12.39
N LEU A 81 -1.96 -4.38 11.53
CA LEU A 81 -0.60 -4.64 11.05
C LEU A 81 0.51 -4.03 11.93
N ASP A 82 0.17 -3.49 13.11
CA ASP A 82 1.09 -2.77 14.03
C ASP A 82 1.98 -1.72 13.33
N LEU A 83 1.47 -1.08 12.27
CA LEU A 83 2.19 -0.06 11.50
C LEU A 83 2.53 1.14 12.38
N LYS A 84 3.76 1.64 12.23
CA LYS A 84 4.32 2.80 12.94
C LYS A 84 4.76 3.85 11.95
N LYS A 85 4.71 5.11 12.39
CA LYS A 85 5.24 6.24 11.61
C LYS A 85 6.72 5.98 11.29
N GLY A 86 7.07 6.09 10.01
CA GLY A 86 8.42 5.83 9.51
C GLY A 86 8.63 4.42 8.95
N ASP A 87 7.72 3.48 9.18
CA ASP A 87 7.79 2.14 8.60
C ASP A 87 7.82 2.22 7.07
N ARG A 88 8.62 1.34 6.46
CA ARG A 88 8.81 1.28 5.01
C ARG A 88 8.61 -0.13 4.52
N TRP A 89 7.71 -0.27 3.57
CA TRP A 89 7.37 -1.53 2.93
C TRP A 89 7.67 -1.42 1.44
N LEU A 90 7.88 -2.57 0.80
CA LEU A 90 7.86 -2.66 -0.66
C LEU A 90 6.44 -2.97 -1.11
N TYR A 91 5.97 -2.29 -2.15
CA TYR A 91 4.81 -2.70 -2.93
C TYR A 91 5.30 -3.09 -4.33
N LEU A 92 5.02 -4.33 -4.74
CA LEU A 92 5.35 -4.88 -6.05
C LEU A 92 4.04 -5.11 -6.80
N PHE A 93 3.86 -4.42 -7.91
CA PHE A 93 2.72 -4.58 -8.81
C PHE A 93 3.19 -5.18 -10.13
N ASP A 94 2.38 -6.09 -10.67
CA ASP A 94 2.68 -6.88 -11.87
C ASP A 94 3.95 -7.71 -11.71
N PHE A 95 3.79 -9.02 -11.50
CA PHE A 95 4.94 -9.92 -11.34
C PHE A 95 5.70 -10.18 -12.66
N GLY A 96 5.15 -9.75 -13.81
CA GLY A 96 5.86 -9.76 -15.09
C GLY A 96 6.77 -8.56 -15.25
N ASP A 97 6.21 -7.35 -15.17
CA ASP A 97 6.96 -6.09 -15.35
C ASP A 97 7.72 -5.63 -14.09
N GLU A 98 7.34 -6.15 -12.92
CA GLU A 98 7.92 -5.87 -11.61
C GLU A 98 7.96 -4.39 -11.21
N TRP A 99 6.83 -3.68 -11.31
CA TRP A 99 6.72 -2.29 -10.86
C TRP A 99 6.88 -2.20 -9.33
N LYS A 100 8.00 -1.63 -8.88
CA LYS A 100 8.36 -1.54 -7.45
C LYS A 100 8.12 -0.14 -6.90
N PHE A 101 7.47 -0.06 -5.74
CA PHE A 101 7.19 1.17 -5.03
C PHE A 101 7.67 1.09 -3.58
N ASP A 102 8.29 2.16 -3.10
CA ASP A 102 8.51 2.38 -1.67
C ASP A 102 7.22 2.94 -1.04
N VAL A 103 6.63 2.20 -0.11
CA VAL A 103 5.46 2.62 0.67
C VAL A 103 5.91 2.99 2.07
N THR A 104 5.87 4.27 2.41
CA THR A 104 6.27 4.77 3.73
C THR A 104 5.05 5.21 4.52
N VAL A 105 4.91 4.77 5.77
CA VAL A 105 3.95 5.34 6.72
C VAL A 105 4.43 6.74 7.10
N LYS A 106 3.87 7.77 6.47
CA LYS A 106 4.23 9.18 6.69
C LYS A 106 3.64 9.69 8.00
N ASP A 107 2.39 9.33 8.29
CA ASP A 107 1.74 9.66 9.56
C ASP A 107 0.62 8.69 9.93
N ILE A 108 0.22 8.74 11.20
CA ILE A 108 -0.93 8.02 11.75
C ILE A 108 -1.72 9.03 12.58
N GLU A 109 -2.97 9.28 12.18
CA GLU A 109 -3.82 10.31 12.75
C GLU A 109 -5.06 9.67 13.39
N GLU A 110 -5.68 10.37 14.35
CA GLU A 110 -7.02 10.00 14.81
C GLU A 110 -8.06 10.42 13.76
N GLY A 111 -9.01 9.53 13.45
CA GLY A 111 -9.97 9.80 12.40
C GLY A 111 -11.01 8.71 12.22
N ARG A 112 -11.51 8.55 10.99
CA ARG A 112 -12.56 7.57 10.66
C ARG A 112 -11.91 6.27 10.18
N SER A 113 -12.15 5.19 10.92
CA SER A 113 -11.59 3.86 10.63
C SER A 113 -11.93 3.38 9.22
N ASN A 114 -13.15 3.63 8.70
CA ASN A 114 -13.56 3.17 7.37
C ASN A 114 -13.46 4.24 6.26
N ARG A 115 -12.63 5.27 6.43
CA ARG A 115 -12.43 6.31 5.41
C ARG A 115 -11.90 5.70 4.10
N LYS A 116 -12.56 6.00 2.97
CA LYS A 116 -12.06 5.68 1.63
C LYS A 116 -10.72 6.38 1.38
N ALA A 117 -9.87 5.76 0.58
CA ALA A 117 -8.60 6.34 0.20
C ALA A 117 -8.79 7.70 -0.50
N GLN A 118 -7.88 8.62 -0.25
CA GLN A 118 -7.85 9.95 -0.86
C GLN A 118 -6.40 10.37 -1.10
N VAL A 119 -6.07 10.77 -2.33
CA VAL A 119 -4.79 11.41 -2.64
C VAL A 119 -4.81 12.82 -2.04
N LEU A 120 -3.86 13.11 -1.15
CA LEU A 120 -3.68 14.42 -0.51
C LEU A 120 -2.69 15.30 -1.30
N GLU A 121 -1.70 14.68 -1.91
CA GLU A 121 -0.60 15.36 -2.60
C GLU A 121 -0.04 14.43 -3.68
N GLY A 122 0.32 14.99 -4.83
CA GLY A 122 1.02 14.27 -5.90
C GLY A 122 2.08 15.15 -6.53
N LYS A 123 3.20 14.55 -6.92
CA LYS A 123 4.24 15.21 -7.71
C LYS A 123 4.72 14.26 -8.80
N GLY A 124 5.00 14.83 -9.97
CA GLY A 124 5.48 14.09 -11.15
C GLY A 124 4.38 13.35 -11.89
#